data_AF-A0A938H5K0-F1
#
_entry.id   AF-A0A938H5K0-F1
#
_cell.length_a   1.000
_cell.length_b   1.000
_cell.length_c   1.000
_cell.angle_alpha   90.00
_cell.angle_beta   90.00
_cell.angle_gamma   90.00
#
_symmetry.space_group_name_H-M   'P 1'
#
loop_
_entity.id
_entity.type
_entity.pdbx_description
1 polymer ?
#
loop_
_entity_poly.entity_id
_entity_poly.type
_entity_poly.pdbx_seq_one_letter_code
_entity_poly.pdbx_strand_id
1 'polypeptide(L)'
;MPATSPTLDSTAHPIHPAKPIIHSGRTRRRILQAAALLAGVALAERARADLLLERVIDVNQLIPDRGQYASSVVWPVVGITSITSVKVNLQLSSSNANNPMWLGDMVASLTYGVASEDERVGVLFNRPGVTQQDPWGSSASTLSQSYSFSSEFDGSLLASNRWTMLVGDQVAGGQARLDRWSIAITGAVPESGDLDPGTGGTIQLVQGNTNLTVDRPVNLGSGTGGDAVKARPSAGQTMNWSSGIKGTGQLVKEGDGKLVLSGASSEFSGTLKVDAGEVEITNASALGTGGLQFTGDGARLKLAQSLNLSNAIALGNNSTRKSELAIDSGATTLSGALSGSGQLDKRGSGRLTITGNNTGFTGKAIATEGILDIASGGRVAGNAEAKSGAVLRVDGAVGGAVTVESGATLAGTGTIEGETTVSGEHTPGASPGLQTFTSGLTYSSASSLEWELSANTSTTGDRGVLFDAINVTGGDLTIDSGATLNLVFTSPLSNNDPSTVTWFNSFWDSNRSWTIIDYTGGGSSTGNFTLGSIGAALGGSAYDTVRPGSGFSVSNSGGDIVLNWTTASAIPEPASALLAFLGLGGLCLRRKRNG
;
A
#
# COMPACT_ATOMS: atom_id res chain seq x y z
N MET A 1 -32.43 -26.20 83.33
CA MET A 1 -32.30 -26.03 84.80
C MET A 1 -31.25 -24.97 85.07
N PRO A 2 -31.47 -24.10 86.06
CA PRO A 2 -31.21 -22.66 85.96
C PRO A 2 -30.05 -22.21 86.86
N ALA A 3 -29.92 -20.88 86.99
CA ALA A 3 -29.15 -20.10 88.00
C ALA A 3 -27.75 -19.66 87.51
N THR A 4 -27.32 -18.39 87.63
CA THR A 4 -27.80 -17.24 88.41
C THR A 4 -27.02 -15.98 88.01
N SER A 5 -27.71 -14.86 87.74
CA SER A 5 -27.25 -13.46 88.03
C SER A 5 -26.98 -13.30 89.54
N PRO A 6 -26.41 -12.20 90.12
CA PRO A 6 -26.23 -10.81 89.65
C PRO A 6 -24.78 -10.28 89.98
N THR A 7 -24.33 -9.04 89.77
CA THR A 7 -24.71 -7.75 90.38
C THR A 7 -23.91 -6.62 89.72
N LEU A 8 -24.59 -5.53 89.35
CA LEU A 8 -24.03 -4.19 89.18
C LEU A 8 -23.89 -3.54 90.57
N ASP A 9 -22.83 -2.76 90.83
CA ASP A 9 -23.00 -1.32 91.13
C ASP A 9 -21.67 -0.50 91.21
N SER A 10 -21.79 0.72 90.67
CA SER A 10 -21.21 2.02 91.01
C SER A 10 -19.71 2.29 91.28
N THR A 11 -19.20 3.17 90.40
CA THR A 11 -18.51 4.46 90.67
C THR A 11 -17.07 4.51 91.18
N ALA A 12 -16.16 5.00 90.33
CA ALA A 12 -15.36 6.22 90.58
C ALA A 12 -14.42 6.57 89.40
N HIS A 13 -14.42 7.86 89.05
CA HIS A 13 -13.45 8.68 88.29
C HIS A 13 -12.50 8.11 87.19
N PRO A 14 -12.40 8.78 86.03
CA PRO A 14 -11.44 8.43 84.99
C PRO A 14 -10.04 8.96 85.31
N ILE A 15 -9.05 8.05 85.31
CA ILE A 15 -7.61 8.35 85.37
C ILE A 15 -7.03 8.28 83.95
N HIS A 16 -6.31 9.33 83.57
CA HIS A 16 -5.54 9.43 82.32
C HIS A 16 -4.55 8.28 82.11
N PRO A 17 -4.28 7.93 80.84
CA PRO A 17 -2.89 7.79 80.43
C PRO A 17 -2.57 8.58 79.15
N ALA A 18 -1.38 9.20 79.18
CA ALA A 18 -0.77 9.89 78.07
C ALA A 18 -0.08 8.93 77.09
N LYS A 19 -0.39 9.15 75.80
CA LYS A 19 0.36 8.93 74.54
C LYS A 19 0.97 7.56 74.20
N PRO A 20 0.64 7.10 72.97
CA PRO A 20 1.67 6.85 71.96
C PRO A 20 1.45 7.66 70.66
N ILE A 21 2.51 8.37 70.28
CA ILE A 21 3.08 8.60 68.94
C ILE A 21 2.11 8.73 67.74
N ILE A 22 2.09 9.95 67.21
CA ILE A 22 1.56 10.34 65.89
C ILE A 22 2.40 9.68 64.78
N HIS A 23 1.77 9.00 63.83
CA HIS A 23 2.11 9.11 62.41
C HIS A 23 0.83 9.19 61.58
N SER A 24 0.70 10.35 60.95
CA SER A 24 -0.45 10.88 60.23
C SER A 24 -0.62 10.27 58.83
N GLY A 25 -1.88 10.07 58.42
CA GLY A 25 -2.37 10.78 57.23
C GLY A 25 -2.04 10.23 55.83
N ARG A 26 -2.02 8.91 55.60
CA ARG A 26 -1.85 8.37 54.23
C ARG A 26 -2.90 7.41 53.68
N THR A 27 -3.98 7.09 54.39
CA THR A 27 -4.89 6.00 53.96
C THR A 27 -6.31 6.42 53.57
N ARG A 28 -6.71 7.70 53.75
CA ARG A 28 -8.04 8.21 53.31
C ARG A 28 -8.01 9.11 52.06
N ARG A 29 -6.84 9.44 51.50
CA ARG A 29 -6.71 10.17 50.22
C ARG A 29 -6.78 9.29 48.97
N ARG A 30 -6.60 7.97 49.10
CA ARG A 30 -6.57 7.05 47.94
C ARG A 30 -7.96 6.60 47.45
N ILE A 31 -9.00 6.72 48.27
CA ILE A 31 -10.37 6.30 47.88
C ILE A 31 -11.18 7.46 47.28
N LEU A 32 -10.91 8.72 47.66
CA LEU A 32 -11.53 9.89 47.01
C LEU A 32 -10.84 10.31 45.70
N GLN A 33 -9.57 9.95 45.48
CA GLN A 33 -8.90 10.17 44.18
C GLN A 33 -9.28 9.13 43.12
N ALA A 34 -9.72 7.92 43.52
CA ALA A 34 -10.15 6.88 42.59
C ALA A 34 -11.59 7.11 42.05
N ALA A 35 -12.46 7.76 42.83
CA ALA A 35 -13.81 8.12 42.36
C ALA A 35 -13.81 9.36 41.44
N ALA A 36 -12.88 10.30 41.62
CA ALA A 36 -12.69 11.42 40.69
C ALA A 36 -12.00 11.01 39.37
N LEU A 37 -11.22 9.92 39.39
CA LEU A 37 -10.58 9.38 38.18
C LEU A 37 -11.53 8.51 37.33
N LEU A 38 -12.61 7.98 37.90
CA LEU A 38 -13.64 7.23 37.16
C LEU A 38 -14.82 8.11 36.67
N ALA A 39 -15.07 9.25 37.32
CA ALA A 39 -16.03 10.25 36.84
C ALA A 39 -15.41 11.24 35.83
N GLY A 40 -14.07 11.37 35.79
CA GLY A 40 -13.34 12.19 34.81
C GLY A 40 -13.09 11.50 33.46
N VAL A 41 -13.67 10.33 33.21
CA VAL A 41 -13.62 9.60 31.92
C VAL A 41 -14.93 9.76 31.12
N ALA A 42 -15.91 10.51 31.64
CA ALA A 42 -17.04 11.00 30.87
C ALA A 42 -17.03 12.53 30.91
N LEU A 43 -16.93 13.16 29.73
CA LEU A 43 -16.71 14.60 29.49
C LEU A 43 -15.24 15.05 29.53
N ALA A 44 -14.33 14.28 28.93
CA ALA A 44 -13.37 14.97 28.08
C ALA A 44 -14.19 15.52 26.92
N GLU A 45 -14.46 16.83 26.90
CA GLU A 45 -14.76 17.51 25.64
C GLU A 45 -13.72 17.00 24.66
N ARG A 46 -14.17 16.28 23.63
CA ARG A 46 -13.27 15.88 22.55
C ARG A 46 -12.74 17.22 22.04
N ALA A 47 -11.48 17.54 22.33
CA ALA A 47 -10.81 18.67 21.73
C ALA A 47 -10.80 18.39 20.22
N ARG A 48 -11.83 18.86 19.52
CA ARG A 48 -11.92 18.78 18.07
C ARG A 48 -10.99 19.87 17.58
N ALA A 49 -9.98 19.50 16.81
CA ALA A 49 -9.12 20.48 16.18
C ALA A 49 -9.97 21.41 15.31
N ASP A 50 -9.72 22.71 15.40
CA ASP A 50 -10.29 23.68 14.47
C ASP A 50 -9.96 23.26 13.02
N LEU A 51 -10.95 23.40 12.15
CA LEU A 51 -10.80 23.07 10.74
C LEU A 51 -10.47 24.33 9.96
N LEU A 52 -9.44 24.27 9.11
CA LEU A 52 -9.17 25.31 8.11
C LEU A 52 -9.78 24.88 6.77
N LEU A 53 -10.71 25.69 6.27
CA LEU A 53 -11.32 25.53 4.95
C LEU A 53 -10.85 26.67 4.05
N GLU A 54 -10.30 26.35 2.88
CA GLU A 54 -9.86 27.35 1.91
C GLU A 54 -10.63 27.24 0.58
N ARG A 55 -10.94 28.39 -0.02
CA ARG A 55 -11.47 28.51 -1.38
C ARG A 55 -10.76 29.61 -2.16
N VAL A 56 -10.43 29.30 -3.41
CA VAL A 56 -9.83 30.24 -4.37
C VAL A 56 -10.89 30.68 -5.38
N ILE A 57 -10.91 31.97 -5.71
CA ILE A 57 -11.84 32.59 -6.65
C ILE A 57 -11.02 33.32 -7.72
N ASP A 58 -11.03 32.78 -8.93
CA ASP A 58 -10.50 33.46 -10.12
C ASP A 58 -11.53 34.45 -10.66
N VAL A 59 -11.09 35.69 -10.94
CA VAL A 59 -11.98 36.79 -11.32
C VAL A 59 -11.60 37.36 -12.68
N ASN A 60 -10.33 37.77 -12.83
CA ASN A 60 -9.78 38.38 -14.05
C ASN A 60 -10.63 39.53 -14.63
N GLN A 61 -11.04 40.49 -13.80
CA GLN A 61 -11.87 41.64 -14.22
C GLN A 61 -11.18 42.97 -13.95
N LEU A 62 -11.37 43.92 -14.87
CA LEU A 62 -10.92 45.30 -14.68
C LEU A 62 -11.76 45.99 -13.62
N ILE A 63 -11.11 46.76 -12.76
CA ILE A 63 -11.78 47.66 -11.84
C ILE A 63 -12.01 48.98 -12.61
N PRO A 64 -13.26 49.47 -12.73
CA PRO A 64 -13.50 50.74 -13.42
C PRO A 64 -12.77 51.89 -12.72
N ASP A 65 -12.18 52.78 -13.50
CA ASP A 65 -11.56 54.02 -13.02
C ASP A 65 -12.61 54.88 -12.29
N ARG A 66 -12.29 55.35 -11.08
CA ARG A 66 -13.29 55.98 -10.17
C ARG A 66 -14.54 55.13 -9.92
N GLY A 67 -14.39 53.82 -9.90
CA GLY A 67 -15.47 52.88 -9.72
C GLY A 67 -15.06 51.70 -8.86
N GLN A 68 -15.89 50.66 -8.87
CA GLN A 68 -15.66 49.47 -8.06
C GLN A 68 -16.11 48.22 -8.78
N TYR A 69 -15.48 47.11 -8.44
CA TYR A 69 -15.87 45.78 -8.86
C TYR A 69 -16.10 44.91 -7.62
N ALA A 70 -17.22 44.19 -7.61
CA ALA A 70 -17.58 43.26 -6.55
C ALA A 70 -17.57 41.82 -7.08
N SER A 71 -16.62 41.02 -6.62
CA SER A 71 -16.60 39.58 -6.85
C SER A 71 -17.33 38.89 -5.70
N SER A 72 -18.41 38.17 -6.00
CA SER A 72 -19.20 37.47 -4.97
C SER A 72 -19.19 35.98 -5.19
N VAL A 73 -19.12 35.22 -4.10
CA VAL A 73 -19.25 33.77 -4.11
C VAL A 73 -20.24 33.35 -3.02
N VAL A 74 -21.16 32.46 -3.37
CA VAL A 74 -21.93 31.72 -2.38
C VAL A 74 -21.15 30.45 -2.08
N TRP A 75 -20.74 30.30 -0.83
CA TRP A 75 -19.96 29.16 -0.39
C TRP A 75 -20.68 28.49 0.77
N PRO A 76 -21.60 27.55 0.48
CA PRO A 76 -22.40 26.88 1.49
C PRO A 76 -21.53 25.88 2.24
N VAL A 77 -20.64 26.40 3.08
CA VAL A 77 -19.80 25.59 3.95
C VAL A 77 -20.68 25.11 5.08
N VAL A 78 -21.16 23.88 4.99
CA VAL A 78 -21.92 23.26 6.10
C VAL A 78 -20.95 22.64 7.11
N GLY A 79 -19.66 22.60 6.78
CA GLY A 79 -18.63 21.92 7.56
C GLY A 79 -18.14 22.58 8.84
N ILE A 80 -18.56 23.81 9.15
CA ILE A 80 -18.26 24.51 10.41
C ILE A 80 -19.53 25.14 10.97
N THR A 81 -19.63 25.29 12.29
CA THR A 81 -20.76 25.95 12.96
C THR A 81 -20.51 27.41 13.24
N SER A 82 -19.25 27.78 13.44
CA SER A 82 -18.84 29.14 13.74
C SER A 82 -17.47 29.43 13.16
N ILE A 83 -17.30 30.66 12.73
CA ILE A 83 -16.03 31.22 12.28
C ILE A 83 -15.26 31.69 13.52
N THR A 84 -13.96 31.41 13.56
CA THR A 84 -13.02 31.86 14.60
C THR A 84 -11.84 32.64 14.04
N SER A 85 -11.57 32.51 12.75
CA SER A 85 -10.69 33.42 12.03
C SER A 85 -10.92 33.33 10.53
N VAL A 86 -10.58 34.41 9.83
CA VAL A 86 -10.60 34.48 8.37
C VAL A 86 -9.26 34.99 7.88
N LYS A 87 -8.67 34.31 6.91
CA LYS A 87 -7.52 34.81 6.16
C LYS A 87 -7.94 35.04 4.72
N VAL A 88 -7.48 36.14 4.14
CA VAL A 88 -7.75 36.50 2.74
C VAL A 88 -6.45 36.72 2.01
N ASN A 89 -6.30 36.14 0.83
CA ASN A 89 -5.23 36.51 -0.09
C ASN A 89 -5.84 37.26 -1.27
N LEU A 90 -5.31 38.43 -1.61
CA LEU A 90 -5.79 39.27 -2.69
C LEU A 90 -4.69 39.49 -3.73
N GLN A 91 -5.02 39.26 -5.00
CA GLN A 91 -4.13 39.47 -6.14
C GLN A 91 -4.71 40.47 -7.12
N LEU A 92 -3.95 41.53 -7.38
CA LEU A 92 -4.27 42.56 -8.37
C LEU A 92 -3.10 42.71 -9.36
N SER A 93 -3.42 43.12 -10.58
CA SER A 93 -2.44 43.51 -11.60
C SER A 93 -2.84 44.81 -12.28
N SER A 94 -1.87 45.49 -12.88
CA SER A 94 -2.15 46.64 -13.74
C SER A 94 -2.62 46.18 -15.11
N SER A 95 -3.65 46.84 -15.64
CA SER A 95 -4.13 46.57 -17.00
C SER A 95 -3.15 47.05 -18.09
N ASN A 96 -2.25 47.96 -17.74
CA ASN A 96 -1.24 48.54 -18.62
C ASN A 96 0.09 48.72 -17.88
N ALA A 97 1.15 48.06 -18.35
CA ALA A 97 2.48 48.13 -17.74
C ALA A 97 3.11 49.55 -17.78
N ASN A 98 2.68 50.39 -18.73
CA ASN A 98 3.15 51.77 -18.85
C ASN A 98 2.30 52.76 -18.04
N ASN A 99 1.17 52.31 -17.50
CA ASN A 99 0.30 53.09 -16.62
C ASN A 99 -0.12 52.24 -15.42
N PRO A 100 0.81 51.95 -14.50
CA PRO A 100 0.58 51.06 -13.38
C PRO A 100 -0.48 51.62 -12.41
N MET A 101 -1.24 50.73 -11.78
CA MET A 101 -2.20 51.08 -10.74
C MET A 101 -1.49 51.80 -9.60
N TRP A 102 -2.18 52.78 -9.03
CA TRP A 102 -1.69 53.48 -7.86
C TRP A 102 -2.33 52.88 -6.61
N LEU A 103 -1.53 52.22 -5.76
CA LEU A 103 -2.05 51.52 -4.58
C LEU A 103 -2.77 52.46 -3.60
N GLY A 104 -2.40 53.74 -3.61
CA GLY A 104 -2.96 54.77 -2.75
C GLY A 104 -4.34 55.23 -3.18
N ASP A 105 -4.82 54.82 -4.35
CA ASP A 105 -6.18 55.08 -4.83
C ASP A 105 -7.08 53.86 -4.67
N MET A 106 -6.50 52.70 -4.39
CA MET A 106 -7.24 51.45 -4.27
C MET A 106 -7.83 51.32 -2.87
N VAL A 107 -9.03 50.75 -2.79
CA VAL A 107 -9.65 50.29 -1.55
C VAL A 107 -10.15 48.86 -1.72
N ALA A 108 -10.07 48.05 -0.66
CA ALA A 108 -10.61 46.70 -0.68
C ALA A 108 -11.22 46.29 0.67
N SER A 109 -12.36 45.62 0.59
CA SER A 109 -13.06 45.04 1.74
C SER A 109 -13.62 43.67 1.41
N LEU A 110 -13.67 42.82 2.43
CA LEU A 110 -14.40 41.55 2.38
C LEU A 110 -15.65 41.67 3.24
N THR A 111 -16.76 41.19 2.69
CA THR A 111 -18.05 41.19 3.34
C THR A 111 -18.60 39.76 3.40
N TYR A 112 -19.10 39.35 4.56
CA TYR A 112 -19.83 38.10 4.78
C TYR A 112 -21.28 38.40 5.14
N GLY A 113 -22.21 37.89 4.33
CA GLY A 113 -23.63 38.08 4.51
C GLY A 113 -24.28 38.92 3.40
N VAL A 114 -25.54 39.27 3.63
CA VAL A 114 -26.31 40.23 2.83
C VAL A 114 -26.99 41.24 3.76
N ALA A 115 -27.51 42.33 3.21
CA ALA A 115 -28.13 43.42 3.97
C ALA A 115 -29.32 43.02 4.87
N SER A 116 -29.93 41.84 4.65
CA SER A 116 -31.00 41.31 5.52
C SER A 116 -30.48 40.46 6.70
N GLU A 117 -29.17 40.31 6.83
CA GLU A 117 -28.47 39.53 7.85
C GLU A 117 -27.57 40.44 8.70
N ASP A 118 -27.04 39.91 9.80
CA ASP A 118 -25.98 40.56 10.58
C ASP A 118 -24.64 40.48 9.82
N GLU A 119 -24.54 41.30 8.77
CA GLU A 119 -23.40 41.37 7.86
C GLU A 119 -22.09 41.70 8.60
N ARG A 120 -21.03 40.95 8.29
CA ARG A 120 -19.70 41.12 8.87
C ARG A 120 -18.73 41.64 7.81
N VAL A 121 -17.99 42.70 8.12
CA VAL A 121 -17.12 43.37 7.16
C VAL A 121 -15.71 43.51 7.71
N GLY A 122 -14.73 43.02 6.95
CA GLY A 122 -13.31 43.21 7.19
C GLY A 122 -12.71 44.13 6.14
N VAL A 123 -12.07 45.22 6.56
CA VAL A 123 -11.33 46.09 5.66
C VAL A 123 -9.95 45.49 5.41
N LEU A 124 -9.61 45.19 4.15
CA LEU A 124 -8.28 44.71 3.79
C LEU A 124 -7.31 45.88 3.74
N PHE A 125 -7.64 46.89 2.94
CA PHE A 125 -6.94 48.17 2.92
C PHE A 125 -7.90 49.28 2.49
N ASN A 126 -7.75 50.43 3.14
CA ASN A 126 -8.48 51.65 2.82
C ASN A 126 -7.62 52.84 3.24
N ARG A 127 -6.69 53.24 2.36
CA ARG A 127 -5.77 54.35 2.63
C ARG A 127 -5.69 55.30 1.42
N PRO A 128 -6.81 55.95 1.05
CA PRO A 128 -6.84 56.89 -0.05
C PRO A 128 -5.90 58.08 0.18
N GLY A 129 -5.11 58.46 -0.84
CA GLY A 129 -4.32 59.70 -0.84
C GLY A 129 -2.96 59.64 -0.13
N VAL A 130 -2.41 58.45 0.09
CA VAL A 130 -1.06 58.29 0.66
C VAL A 130 0.02 58.67 -0.37
N THR A 131 1.02 59.45 0.06
CA THR A 131 2.10 59.98 -0.77
C THR A 131 3.23 58.97 -1.00
N GLN A 132 4.18 59.31 -1.89
CA GLN A 132 5.30 58.45 -2.33
C GLN A 132 6.24 57.92 -1.22
N GLN A 133 6.01 58.26 0.04
CA GLN A 133 6.83 57.81 1.18
C GLN A 133 6.33 56.48 1.79
N ASP A 134 5.14 56.00 1.44
CA ASP A 134 4.57 54.72 1.90
C ASP A 134 4.60 53.70 0.74
N PRO A 135 4.94 52.41 0.97
CA PRO A 135 4.80 51.35 -0.04
C PRO A 135 3.39 51.27 -0.67
N TRP A 136 2.35 51.68 0.06
CA TRP A 136 0.98 51.77 -0.46
C TRP A 136 0.68 53.09 -1.18
N GLY A 137 1.60 54.06 -1.16
CA GLY A 137 1.53 55.30 -1.93
C GLY A 137 2.37 55.26 -3.22
N SER A 138 2.86 54.09 -3.63
CA SER A 138 3.60 53.89 -4.89
C SER A 138 2.74 53.24 -5.97
N SER A 139 3.13 53.43 -7.23
CA SER A 139 2.55 52.66 -8.33
C SER A 139 3.06 51.21 -8.29
N ALA A 140 2.20 50.27 -8.66
CA ALA A 140 2.53 48.84 -8.65
C ALA A 140 1.94 48.14 -9.87
N SER A 141 2.76 47.39 -10.60
CA SER A 141 2.26 46.56 -11.69
C SER A 141 1.51 45.31 -11.19
N THR A 142 1.77 44.87 -9.95
CA THR A 142 1.12 43.74 -9.29
C THR A 142 1.05 43.94 -7.78
N LEU A 143 0.02 43.39 -7.14
CA LEU A 143 -0.11 43.26 -5.69
C LEU A 143 -0.49 41.81 -5.37
N SER A 144 0.18 41.19 -4.39
CA SER A 144 -0.18 39.87 -3.84
C SER A 144 0.01 39.92 -2.33
N GLN A 145 -1.08 40.05 -1.58
CA GLN A 145 -1.03 40.33 -0.14
C GLN A 145 -2.01 39.45 0.64
N SER A 146 -1.58 39.00 1.82
CA SER A 146 -2.42 38.29 2.78
C SER A 146 -2.90 39.20 3.91
N TYR A 147 -4.15 39.02 4.33
CA TYR A 147 -4.82 39.71 5.43
C TYR A 147 -5.41 38.67 6.38
N SER A 148 -5.30 38.89 7.69
CA SER A 148 -5.86 37.98 8.70
C SER A 148 -6.79 38.76 9.61
N PHE A 149 -7.95 38.19 9.86
CA PHE A 149 -9.02 38.71 10.70
C PHE A 149 -9.27 37.70 11.81
N SER A 150 -9.06 38.12 13.04
CA SER A 150 -9.14 37.24 14.22
C SER A 150 -10.42 37.42 15.02
N SER A 151 -11.28 38.38 14.65
CA SER A 151 -12.55 38.62 15.36
C SER A 151 -13.67 39.20 14.51
N GLU A 152 -13.33 39.88 13.40
CA GLU A 152 -14.26 40.64 12.56
C GLU A 152 -15.34 39.77 11.94
N PHE A 153 -15.05 38.48 11.75
CA PHE A 153 -15.96 37.53 11.14
C PHE A 153 -16.46 36.47 12.12
N ASP A 154 -16.13 36.56 13.41
CA ASP A 154 -16.44 35.53 14.39
C ASP A 154 -17.95 35.31 14.57
N GLY A 155 -18.31 34.07 14.90
CA GLY A 155 -19.68 33.68 15.23
C GLY A 155 -20.30 32.72 14.21
N SER A 156 -21.60 32.44 14.37
CA SER A 156 -22.31 31.46 13.56
C SER A 156 -22.29 31.78 12.06
N LEU A 157 -22.43 30.77 11.22
CA LEU A 157 -22.64 31.00 9.79
C LEU A 157 -23.95 31.76 9.53
N LEU A 158 -23.92 32.64 8.53
CA LEU A 158 -25.07 33.37 8.01
C LEU A 158 -25.79 32.51 6.95
N ALA A 159 -27.10 32.66 6.82
CA ALA A 159 -27.93 31.81 5.97
C ALA A 159 -27.57 31.94 4.48
N SER A 160 -27.19 33.14 4.04
CA SER A 160 -26.79 33.42 2.66
C SER A 160 -25.50 32.73 2.26
N ASN A 161 -24.61 32.47 3.23
CA ASN A 161 -23.25 31.98 3.00
C ASN A 161 -22.51 32.75 1.90
N ARG A 162 -22.81 34.04 1.75
CA ARG A 162 -22.30 34.88 0.67
C ARG A 162 -21.07 35.64 1.15
N TRP A 163 -19.99 35.52 0.39
CA TRP A 163 -18.78 36.32 0.55
C TRP A 163 -18.62 37.24 -0.64
N THR A 164 -18.38 38.53 -0.38
CA THR A 164 -18.19 39.54 -1.42
C THR A 164 -16.88 40.28 -1.20
N MET A 165 -15.95 40.11 -2.14
CA MET A 165 -14.75 40.93 -2.26
C MET A 165 -15.08 42.15 -3.10
N LEU A 166 -15.00 43.33 -2.49
CA LEU A 166 -15.15 44.61 -3.19
C LEU A 166 -13.77 45.25 -3.33
N VAL A 167 -13.41 45.62 -4.55
CA VAL A 167 -12.22 46.41 -4.84
C VAL A 167 -12.64 47.65 -5.60
N GLY A 168 -12.25 48.82 -5.09
CA GLY A 168 -12.57 50.11 -5.67
C GLY A 168 -11.33 50.90 -6.03
N ASP A 169 -11.45 51.71 -7.07
CA ASP A 169 -10.52 52.76 -7.45
C ASP A 169 -11.17 54.12 -7.15
N GLN A 170 -10.54 54.91 -6.28
CA GLN A 170 -11.12 56.16 -5.78
C GLN A 170 -10.74 57.38 -6.62
N VAL A 171 -9.65 57.31 -7.40
CA VAL A 171 -9.09 58.45 -8.15
C VAL A 171 -8.89 58.02 -9.60
N ALA A 172 -8.80 58.98 -10.52
CA ALA A 172 -8.52 58.62 -11.91
C ALA A 172 -7.03 58.30 -12.10
N GLY A 173 -6.69 57.19 -12.75
CA GLY A 173 -5.28 56.82 -12.91
C GLY A 173 -4.99 55.54 -13.69
N GLY A 174 -3.93 54.84 -13.26
CA GLY A 174 -3.59 53.51 -13.76
C GLY A 174 -4.63 52.50 -13.30
N GLN A 175 -5.22 51.78 -14.25
CA GLN A 175 -6.33 50.88 -13.95
C GLN A 175 -5.84 49.53 -13.41
N ALA A 176 -6.42 49.10 -12.29
CA ALA A 176 -6.20 47.79 -11.72
C ALA A 176 -7.13 46.71 -12.32
N ARG A 177 -6.69 45.47 -12.24
CA ARG A 177 -7.44 44.25 -12.52
C ARG A 177 -7.48 43.42 -11.25
N LEU A 178 -8.66 42.99 -10.84
CA LEU A 178 -8.81 41.95 -9.83
C LEU A 178 -8.58 40.61 -10.51
N ASP A 179 -7.40 40.03 -10.28
CA ASP A 179 -7.02 38.75 -10.87
C ASP A 179 -7.70 37.60 -10.12
N ARG A 180 -7.50 37.57 -8.80
CA ARG A 180 -7.89 36.46 -7.93
C ARG A 180 -7.99 36.92 -6.48
N TRP A 181 -8.82 36.24 -5.70
CA TRP A 181 -8.72 36.26 -4.25
C TRP A 181 -8.96 34.85 -3.68
N SER A 182 -8.44 34.57 -2.49
CA SER A 182 -8.77 33.36 -1.73
C SER A 182 -9.21 33.70 -0.33
N ILE A 183 -10.09 32.87 0.22
CA ILE A 183 -10.57 32.97 1.59
C ILE A 183 -10.29 31.65 2.30
N ALA A 184 -9.68 31.73 3.47
CA ALA A 184 -9.50 30.61 4.36
C ALA A 184 -10.22 30.89 5.69
N ILE A 185 -11.11 30.00 6.08
CA ILE A 185 -11.96 30.12 7.26
C ILE A 185 -11.52 29.04 8.25
N THR A 186 -11.16 29.46 9.45
CA THR A 186 -11.00 28.55 10.59
C THR A 186 -12.30 28.54 11.37
N GLY A 187 -12.77 27.36 11.76
CA GLY A 187 -14.00 27.27 12.52
C GLY A 187 -14.18 25.98 13.31
N ALA A 188 -15.14 26.04 14.24
CA ALA A 188 -15.56 24.89 15.02
C ALA A 188 -16.40 23.94 14.15
N VAL A 189 -16.20 22.64 14.29
CA VAL A 189 -16.92 21.63 13.51
C VAL A 189 -18.25 21.26 14.21
N PRO A 190 -19.40 21.18 13.49
CA PRO A 190 -20.71 20.89 14.09
C PRO A 190 -20.76 19.56 14.86
N GLU A 191 -21.63 19.48 15.88
CA GLU A 191 -21.84 18.24 16.65
C GLU A 191 -22.49 17.12 15.81
N SER A 192 -23.21 17.45 14.73
CA SER A 192 -23.91 16.50 13.85
C SER A 192 -24.01 16.99 12.40
N GLY A 193 -24.31 16.09 11.46
CA GLY A 193 -24.43 16.39 10.03
C GLY A 193 -23.13 16.18 9.27
N ASP A 194 -23.17 16.39 7.96
CA ASP A 194 -22.04 16.19 7.07
C ASP A 194 -21.05 17.34 7.11
N LEU A 195 -19.76 17.02 6.95
CA LEU A 195 -18.76 18.03 6.61
C LEU A 195 -18.88 18.33 5.12
N ASP A 196 -19.39 19.51 4.76
CA ASP A 196 -19.44 19.97 3.37
C ASP A 196 -18.47 21.14 3.17
N PRO A 197 -17.29 20.91 2.55
CA PRO A 197 -16.35 21.98 2.18
C PRO A 197 -16.85 22.85 1.03
N GLY A 198 -17.93 22.47 0.35
CA GLY A 198 -18.39 23.08 -0.89
C GLY A 198 -17.48 22.78 -2.09
N THR A 199 -18.00 23.03 -3.30
CA THR A 199 -17.25 22.91 -4.55
C THR A 199 -15.94 23.70 -4.52
N GLY A 200 -14.82 23.03 -4.82
CA GLY A 200 -13.47 23.60 -4.79
C GLY A 200 -12.90 23.84 -3.39
N GLY A 201 -13.59 23.42 -2.32
CA GLY A 201 -13.17 23.60 -0.94
C GLY A 201 -11.94 22.75 -0.59
N THR A 202 -11.01 23.32 0.17
CA THR A 202 -9.82 22.62 0.67
C THR A 202 -9.88 22.44 2.18
N ILE A 203 -9.84 21.20 2.65
CA ILE A 203 -9.73 20.81 4.05
C ILE A 203 -8.24 20.73 4.43
N GLN A 204 -7.83 21.49 5.44
CA GLN A 204 -6.46 21.49 5.98
C GLN A 204 -6.47 21.42 7.50
N LEU A 205 -5.35 20.98 8.07
CA LEU A 205 -5.09 21.14 9.50
C LEU A 205 -4.48 22.53 9.75
N VAL A 206 -4.90 23.19 10.82
CA VAL A 206 -4.23 24.40 11.31
C VAL A 206 -2.75 24.10 11.61
N GLN A 207 -1.87 25.05 11.31
CA GLN A 207 -0.43 24.91 11.49
C GLN A 207 -0.10 24.53 12.95
N GLY A 208 0.79 23.54 13.14
CA GLY A 208 1.17 23.03 14.45
C GLY A 208 0.37 21.82 14.92
N ASN A 209 -0.81 21.56 14.35
CA ASN A 209 -1.56 20.34 14.62
C ASN A 209 -0.96 19.16 13.84
N THR A 210 -0.76 18.04 14.52
CA THR A 210 -0.28 16.80 13.91
C THR A 210 -1.41 15.87 13.49
N ASN A 211 -2.59 15.99 14.09
CA ASN A 211 -3.74 15.12 13.82
C ASN A 211 -5.04 15.93 13.73
N LEU A 212 -5.90 15.54 12.78
CA LEU A 212 -7.30 15.94 12.69
C LEU A 212 -8.14 14.68 12.55
N THR A 213 -9.28 14.62 13.26
CA THR A 213 -10.27 13.55 13.08
C THR A 213 -11.59 14.16 12.65
N VAL A 214 -12.09 13.70 11.50
CA VAL A 214 -13.41 14.01 10.96
C VAL A 214 -14.27 12.76 11.14
N ASP A 215 -15.14 12.80 12.15
CA ASP A 215 -16.06 11.74 12.57
C ASP A 215 -17.49 11.94 12.04
N ARG A 216 -17.58 12.56 10.86
CA ARG A 216 -18.82 12.74 10.10
C ARG A 216 -18.52 12.54 8.62
N PRO A 217 -19.51 12.13 7.80
CA PRO A 217 -19.26 11.95 6.38
C PRO A 217 -18.82 13.27 5.73
N VAL A 218 -17.86 13.20 4.81
CA VAL A 218 -17.45 14.37 4.02
C VAL A 218 -18.21 14.40 2.71
N ASN A 219 -19.01 15.43 2.49
CA ASN A 219 -19.72 15.65 1.23
C ASN A 219 -18.78 16.30 0.21
N LEU A 220 -18.54 15.61 -0.89
CA LEU A 220 -17.69 16.10 -1.98
C LEU A 220 -18.51 16.81 -3.09
N GLY A 221 -19.85 16.78 -2.99
CA GLY A 221 -20.73 17.29 -4.02
C GLY A 221 -20.49 16.60 -5.37
N SER A 222 -20.40 17.39 -6.44
CA SER A 222 -20.20 16.90 -7.82
C SER A 222 -19.02 17.57 -8.55
N GLY A 223 -18.20 18.37 -7.84
CA GLY A 223 -17.10 19.13 -8.44
C GLY A 223 -15.95 18.24 -8.90
N THR A 224 -15.27 18.58 -9.99
CA THR A 224 -14.12 17.82 -10.54
C THR A 224 -13.02 18.78 -11.03
N GLY A 225 -11.79 18.30 -11.21
CA GLY A 225 -10.71 19.14 -11.72
C GLY A 225 -10.41 20.31 -10.78
N GLY A 226 -10.48 21.55 -11.28
CA GLY A 226 -10.30 22.76 -10.46
C GLY A 226 -11.35 22.93 -9.36
N ASP A 227 -12.53 22.34 -9.55
CA ASP A 227 -13.67 22.39 -8.64
C ASP A 227 -13.71 21.21 -7.66
N ALA A 228 -12.70 20.34 -7.69
CA ALA A 228 -12.62 19.19 -6.78
C ALA A 228 -12.41 19.65 -5.33
N VAL A 229 -12.99 18.90 -4.39
CA VAL A 229 -12.66 19.07 -2.97
C VAL A 229 -11.26 18.55 -2.73
N LYS A 230 -10.50 19.25 -1.89
CA LYS A 230 -9.10 18.91 -1.60
C LYS A 230 -8.91 18.56 -0.13
N ALA A 231 -8.11 17.54 0.13
CA ALA A 231 -7.57 17.24 1.47
C ALA A 231 -6.06 17.47 1.43
N ARG A 232 -5.54 18.40 2.24
CA ARG A 232 -4.13 18.82 2.19
C ARG A 232 -3.42 18.75 3.55
N PRO A 233 -3.26 17.57 4.15
CA PRO A 233 -2.37 17.41 5.30
C PRO A 233 -0.91 17.65 4.86
N SER A 234 -0.21 18.53 5.57
CA SER A 234 1.22 18.81 5.36
C SER A 234 2.11 17.71 5.95
N ALA A 235 3.42 17.76 5.67
CA ALA A 235 4.37 16.79 6.22
C ALA A 235 4.24 16.66 7.76
N GLY A 236 4.19 15.43 8.25
CA GLY A 236 3.99 15.13 9.67
C GLY A 236 2.55 15.25 10.18
N GLN A 237 1.60 15.63 9.33
CA GLN A 237 0.18 15.70 9.67
C GLN A 237 -0.59 14.47 9.20
N THR A 238 -1.56 14.04 10.00
CA THR A 238 -2.52 12.99 9.65
C THR A 238 -3.95 13.50 9.75
N MET A 239 -4.72 13.29 8.69
CA MET A 239 -6.15 13.57 8.63
C MET A 239 -6.92 12.25 8.64
N ASN A 240 -7.76 12.02 9.64
CA ASN A 240 -8.51 10.77 9.83
C ASN A 240 -9.98 10.98 9.51
N TRP A 241 -10.50 10.36 8.47
CA TRP A 241 -11.93 10.41 8.11
C TRP A 241 -12.59 9.08 8.48
N SER A 242 -13.33 9.08 9.58
CA SER A 242 -13.86 7.86 10.21
C SER A 242 -15.32 7.56 9.89
N SER A 243 -16.02 8.47 9.22
CA SER A 243 -17.43 8.31 8.85
C SER A 243 -17.68 8.33 7.34
N GLY A 244 -16.61 8.18 6.56
CA GLY A 244 -16.67 8.02 5.11
C GLY A 244 -16.78 9.33 4.34
N ILE A 245 -16.99 9.19 3.04
CA ILE A 245 -17.15 10.26 2.06
C ILE A 245 -18.41 9.98 1.23
N LYS A 246 -18.98 11.02 0.62
CA LYS A 246 -20.15 10.89 -0.26
C LYS A 246 -20.10 11.85 -1.43
N GLY A 247 -20.94 11.57 -2.43
CA GLY A 247 -21.09 12.39 -3.62
C GLY A 247 -20.37 11.79 -4.84
N THR A 248 -20.53 12.47 -5.97
CA THR A 248 -19.99 12.06 -7.27
C THR A 248 -18.75 12.85 -7.67
N GLY A 249 -18.41 13.91 -6.92
CA GLY A 249 -17.27 14.77 -7.15
C GLY A 249 -15.93 14.09 -6.89
N GLN A 250 -14.86 14.73 -7.36
CA GLN A 250 -13.49 14.30 -7.13
C GLN A 250 -13.00 14.79 -5.77
N LEU A 251 -12.28 13.91 -5.07
CA LEU A 251 -11.42 14.26 -3.93
C LEU A 251 -9.98 14.28 -4.41
N VAL A 252 -9.26 15.38 -4.17
CA VAL A 252 -7.83 15.47 -4.44
C VAL A 252 -7.06 15.47 -3.13
N LYS A 253 -6.23 14.46 -2.92
CA LYS A 253 -5.27 14.40 -1.83
C LYS A 253 -3.99 15.11 -2.26
N GLU A 254 -3.77 16.29 -1.66
CA GLU A 254 -2.55 17.10 -1.79
C GLU A 254 -1.74 17.06 -0.49
N GLY A 255 -0.55 17.67 -0.51
CA GLY A 255 0.34 17.77 0.65
C GLY A 255 1.02 16.45 1.02
N ASP A 256 2.21 16.56 1.62
CA ASP A 256 3.07 15.41 1.91
C ASP A 256 2.61 14.56 3.12
N GLY A 257 1.58 15.00 3.83
CA GLY A 257 1.00 14.30 4.97
C GLY A 257 0.11 13.13 4.58
N LYS A 258 -0.56 12.57 5.59
CA LYS A 258 -1.35 11.34 5.49
C LYS A 258 -2.86 11.59 5.58
N LEU A 259 -3.63 10.94 4.71
CA LEU A 259 -5.10 10.85 4.81
C LEU A 259 -5.49 9.40 5.12
N VAL A 260 -6.21 9.17 6.21
CA VAL A 260 -6.72 7.86 6.63
C VAL A 260 -8.22 7.79 6.37
N LEU A 261 -8.65 6.82 5.58
CA LEU A 261 -10.05 6.53 5.30
C LEU A 261 -10.45 5.24 6.03
N SER A 262 -11.35 5.36 7.01
CA SER A 262 -11.81 4.24 7.85
C SER A 262 -13.32 4.05 7.89
N GLY A 263 -14.09 5.09 7.58
CA GLY A 263 -15.54 4.98 7.44
C GLY A 263 -15.95 4.42 6.08
N ALA A 264 -17.12 3.76 6.03
CA ALA A 264 -17.71 3.29 4.77
C ALA A 264 -18.35 4.44 3.99
N SER A 265 -18.25 4.39 2.66
CA SER A 265 -18.61 5.48 1.76
C SER A 265 -19.59 5.01 0.68
N SER A 266 -20.72 4.42 1.07
CA SER A 266 -21.68 3.80 0.15
C SER A 266 -22.27 4.74 -0.90
N GLU A 267 -22.23 6.05 -0.66
CA GLU A 267 -22.72 7.11 -1.55
C GLU A 267 -21.60 7.77 -2.37
N PHE A 268 -20.36 7.33 -2.22
CA PHE A 268 -19.25 7.85 -3.02
C PHE A 268 -19.06 7.04 -4.28
N SER A 269 -19.12 7.73 -5.42
CA SER A 269 -18.89 7.16 -6.75
C SER A 269 -17.95 8.00 -7.61
N GLY A 270 -17.31 9.02 -7.02
CA GLY A 270 -16.34 9.89 -7.69
C GLY A 270 -14.94 9.29 -7.73
N THR A 271 -13.92 10.13 -7.92
CA THR A 271 -12.51 9.69 -7.94
C THR A 271 -11.74 10.29 -6.78
N LEU A 272 -10.95 9.48 -6.08
CA LEU A 272 -9.88 9.97 -5.21
C LEU A 272 -8.58 10.06 -6.03
N LYS A 273 -8.15 11.28 -6.32
CA LYS A 273 -6.88 11.58 -6.98
C LYS A 273 -5.81 11.89 -5.93
N VAL A 274 -4.69 11.18 -5.97
CA VAL A 274 -3.56 11.35 -5.04
C VAL A 274 -2.42 12.06 -5.77
N ASP A 275 -2.29 13.36 -5.48
CA ASP A 275 -1.26 14.24 -6.05
C ASP A 275 -0.02 14.34 -5.14
N ALA A 276 -0.11 14.01 -3.85
CA ALA A 276 1.04 13.93 -2.95
C ALA A 276 0.72 13.16 -1.64
N GLY A 277 1.79 12.69 -0.97
CA GLY A 277 1.72 12.08 0.36
C GLY A 277 1.14 10.66 0.38
N GLU A 278 0.58 10.26 1.51
CA GLU A 278 0.03 8.91 1.74
C GLU A 278 -1.49 8.94 1.89
N VAL A 279 -2.17 7.98 1.26
CA VAL A 279 -3.54 7.59 1.60
C VAL A 279 -3.49 6.22 2.26
N GLU A 280 -4.08 6.08 3.44
CA GLU A 280 -4.29 4.80 4.10
C GLU A 280 -5.77 4.41 4.08
N ILE A 281 -6.08 3.25 3.53
CA ILE A 281 -7.42 2.66 3.54
C ILE A 281 -7.42 1.54 4.58
N THR A 282 -8.33 1.65 5.54
CA THR A 282 -8.52 0.65 6.60
C THR A 282 -9.86 -0.08 6.50
N ASN A 283 -10.71 0.32 5.56
CA ASN A 283 -12.02 -0.25 5.31
C ASN A 283 -12.21 -0.45 3.79
N ALA A 284 -12.56 -1.66 3.36
CA ALA A 284 -12.73 -2.01 1.96
C ALA A 284 -13.82 -1.17 1.25
N SER A 285 -14.80 -0.66 1.99
CA SER A 285 -15.89 0.18 1.47
C SER A 285 -15.61 1.68 1.61
N ALA A 286 -14.39 2.08 1.99
CA ALA A 286 -14.04 3.49 2.23
C ALA A 286 -14.14 4.40 1.00
N LEU A 287 -14.26 3.81 -0.18
CA LEU A 287 -14.35 4.51 -1.46
C LEU A 287 -15.64 4.18 -2.21
N GLY A 288 -16.59 3.47 -1.60
CA GLY A 288 -17.82 3.07 -2.29
C GLY A 288 -17.52 2.39 -3.63
N THR A 289 -18.08 2.94 -4.71
CA THR A 289 -17.80 2.51 -6.09
C THR A 289 -16.79 3.39 -6.82
N GLY A 290 -16.26 4.43 -6.15
CA GLY A 290 -15.33 5.40 -6.72
C GLY A 290 -13.97 4.83 -7.11
N GLY A 291 -13.25 5.52 -7.99
CA GLY A 291 -11.91 5.13 -8.45
C GLY A 291 -10.78 5.78 -7.66
N LEU A 292 -9.58 5.18 -7.72
CA LEU A 292 -8.32 5.75 -7.26
C LEU A 292 -7.44 6.13 -8.43
N GLN A 293 -6.82 7.30 -8.36
CA GLN A 293 -5.88 7.77 -9.36
C GLN A 293 -4.62 8.30 -8.68
N PHE A 294 -3.46 7.80 -9.06
CA PHE A 294 -2.16 8.29 -8.59
C PHE A 294 -1.52 9.13 -9.69
N THR A 295 -1.23 10.38 -9.39
CA THR A 295 -0.65 11.36 -10.33
C THR A 295 0.57 12.07 -9.76
N GLY A 296 0.74 12.06 -8.43
CA GLY A 296 1.84 12.68 -7.71
C GLY A 296 3.13 11.87 -7.64
N ASP A 297 4.27 12.56 -7.60
CA ASP A 297 5.56 11.95 -7.31
C ASP A 297 5.59 11.47 -5.86
N GLY A 298 5.83 10.17 -5.65
CA GLY A 298 5.88 9.61 -4.30
C GLY A 298 4.52 9.56 -3.59
N ALA A 299 3.43 9.65 -4.35
CA ALA A 299 2.10 9.33 -3.85
C ALA A 299 2.04 7.84 -3.46
N ARG A 300 1.50 7.55 -2.26
CA ARG A 300 1.47 6.20 -1.69
C ARG A 300 0.06 5.75 -1.34
N LEU A 301 -0.23 4.49 -1.63
CA LEU A 301 -1.37 3.78 -1.06
C LEU A 301 -0.86 2.85 0.03
N LYS A 302 -1.44 2.98 1.22
CA LYS A 302 -1.32 2.01 2.30
C LYS A 302 -2.66 1.30 2.48
N LEU A 303 -2.64 -0.03 2.51
CA LEU A 303 -3.82 -0.83 2.79
C LEU A 303 -3.64 -1.53 4.13
N ALA A 304 -4.67 -1.49 4.99
CA ALA A 304 -4.71 -2.36 6.15
C ALA A 304 -4.75 -3.84 5.73
N GLN A 305 -4.43 -4.72 6.68
CA GLN A 305 -4.35 -6.16 6.44
C GLN A 305 -5.72 -6.73 6.08
N SER A 306 -5.75 -7.77 5.24
CA SER A 306 -6.99 -8.53 4.95
C SER A 306 -8.09 -7.73 4.26
N LEU A 307 -7.72 -6.71 3.48
CA LEU A 307 -8.65 -5.95 2.65
C LEU A 307 -8.83 -6.56 1.27
N ASN A 308 -10.05 -6.51 0.74
CA ASN A 308 -10.32 -6.73 -0.68
C ASN A 308 -10.82 -5.41 -1.28
N LEU A 309 -10.00 -4.79 -2.12
CA LEU A 309 -10.34 -3.53 -2.77
C LEU A 309 -10.81 -3.80 -4.20
N SER A 310 -12.09 -3.58 -4.45
CA SER A 310 -12.72 -3.76 -5.76
C SER A 310 -12.73 -2.48 -6.61
N ASN A 311 -12.30 -1.36 -6.04
CA ASN A 311 -12.22 -0.07 -6.72
C ASN A 311 -11.18 -0.10 -7.85
N ALA A 312 -11.47 0.58 -8.96
CA ALA A 312 -10.50 0.74 -10.04
C ALA A 312 -9.33 1.63 -9.58
N ILE A 313 -8.11 1.27 -9.96
CA ILE A 313 -6.89 2.01 -9.61
C ILE A 313 -6.13 2.36 -10.89
N ALA A 314 -5.89 3.65 -11.11
CA ALA A 314 -5.08 4.17 -12.19
C ALA A 314 -3.74 4.68 -11.65
N LEU A 315 -2.64 4.09 -12.11
CA LEU A 315 -1.27 4.48 -11.75
C LEU A 315 -0.67 5.34 -12.87
N GLY A 316 -0.46 6.62 -12.60
CA GLY A 316 0.17 7.56 -13.52
C GLY A 316 1.69 7.38 -13.60
N ASN A 317 2.26 7.62 -14.78
CA ASN A 317 3.71 7.66 -14.96
C ASN A 317 4.27 8.94 -14.36
N ASN A 318 5.24 8.83 -13.45
CA ASN A 318 5.94 9.98 -12.92
C ASN A 318 7.46 9.77 -12.89
N SER A 319 8.18 10.82 -13.28
CA SER A 319 9.58 10.79 -13.70
C SER A 319 10.57 10.83 -12.53
N THR A 320 10.13 11.17 -11.31
CA THR A 320 11.03 11.51 -10.20
C THR A 320 10.90 10.56 -9.01
N ARG A 321 9.70 10.07 -8.68
CA ARG A 321 9.44 9.09 -7.60
C ARG A 321 8.30 8.15 -7.98
N LYS A 322 8.56 6.85 -7.87
CA LYS A 322 7.62 5.75 -8.18
C LYS A 322 6.35 5.83 -7.32
N SER A 323 5.19 5.49 -7.89
CA SER A 323 3.98 5.22 -7.10
C SER A 323 4.21 3.96 -6.27
N GLU A 324 3.87 4.03 -4.97
CA GLU A 324 4.16 2.97 -4.02
C GLU A 324 2.86 2.41 -3.43
N LEU A 325 2.76 1.08 -3.40
CA LEU A 325 1.71 0.36 -2.71
C LEU A 325 2.31 -0.39 -1.54
N ALA A 326 2.24 0.22 -0.37
CA ALA A 326 2.69 -0.41 0.87
C ALA A 326 1.57 -1.29 1.44
N ILE A 327 1.85 -2.59 1.58
CA ILE A 327 1.01 -3.51 2.35
C ILE A 327 1.83 -3.90 3.57
N ASP A 328 1.31 -3.73 4.78
CA ASP A 328 2.01 -4.19 5.98
C ASP A 328 1.98 -5.75 6.05
N SER A 329 1.87 -6.35 7.23
CA SER A 329 1.65 -7.80 7.36
C SER A 329 0.25 -8.20 6.85
N GLY A 330 0.03 -9.50 6.64
CA GLY A 330 -1.27 -10.05 6.21
C GLY A 330 -1.41 -10.20 4.70
N ALA A 331 -2.64 -10.48 4.23
CA ALA A 331 -2.94 -10.73 2.81
C ALA A 331 -4.00 -9.76 2.31
N THR A 332 -3.74 -9.02 1.24
CA THR A 332 -4.67 -8.03 0.67
C THR A 332 -4.92 -8.34 -0.79
N THR A 333 -6.14 -8.16 -1.27
CA THR A 333 -6.55 -8.43 -2.66
C THR A 333 -6.92 -7.14 -3.39
N LEU A 334 -6.41 -6.97 -4.60
CA LEU A 334 -6.90 -5.99 -5.58
C LEU A 334 -7.71 -6.75 -6.63
N SER A 335 -9.03 -6.60 -6.56
CA SER A 335 -9.98 -7.23 -7.48
C SER A 335 -10.50 -6.25 -8.54
N GLY A 336 -10.37 -4.94 -8.29
CA GLY A 336 -10.68 -3.90 -9.26
C GLY A 336 -9.64 -3.81 -10.39
N ALA A 337 -10.01 -3.13 -11.48
CA ALA A 337 -9.12 -2.93 -12.61
C ALA A 337 -7.92 -2.03 -12.24
N LEU A 338 -6.71 -2.51 -12.52
CA LEU A 338 -5.48 -1.73 -12.53
C LEU A 338 -5.22 -1.18 -13.94
N SER A 339 -4.82 0.07 -14.04
CA SER A 339 -4.54 0.74 -15.32
C SER A 339 -3.42 1.77 -15.23
N GLY A 340 -2.94 2.21 -16.38
CA GLY A 340 -1.90 3.23 -16.51
C GLY A 340 -0.50 2.66 -16.63
N SER A 341 0.47 3.56 -16.81
CA SER A 341 1.88 3.26 -17.07
C SER A 341 2.78 3.51 -15.85
N GLY A 342 2.22 3.96 -14.74
CA GLY A 342 2.93 4.12 -13.46
C GLY A 342 3.39 2.79 -12.87
N GLN A 343 4.35 2.84 -11.96
CA GLN A 343 4.85 1.65 -11.31
C GLN A 343 3.92 1.21 -10.16
N LEU A 344 3.77 -0.11 -9.96
CA LEU A 344 3.26 -0.69 -8.72
C LEU A 344 4.44 -1.23 -7.92
N ASP A 345 4.75 -0.65 -6.77
CA ASP A 345 5.81 -1.10 -5.86
C ASP A 345 5.18 -1.73 -4.62
N LYS A 346 5.15 -3.07 -4.56
CA LYS A 346 4.66 -3.83 -3.41
C LYS A 346 5.75 -3.91 -2.35
N ARG A 347 5.49 -3.26 -1.22
CA ARG A 347 6.36 -3.29 -0.03
C ARG A 347 5.69 -3.96 1.17
N GLY A 348 6.47 -4.15 2.24
CA GLY A 348 6.09 -4.83 3.46
C GLY A 348 5.94 -6.35 3.32
N SER A 349 5.94 -7.06 4.45
CA SER A 349 6.06 -8.51 4.49
C SER A 349 4.81 -9.29 4.06
N GLY A 350 3.67 -8.62 3.90
CA GLY A 350 2.42 -9.27 3.51
C GLY A 350 2.35 -9.73 2.05
N ARG A 351 1.25 -10.42 1.71
CA ARG A 351 0.90 -10.83 0.35
C ARG A 351 -0.07 -9.82 -0.27
N LEU A 352 0.22 -9.38 -1.49
CA LEU A 352 -0.71 -8.66 -2.36
C LEU A 352 -1.14 -9.58 -3.48
N THR A 353 -2.43 -9.89 -3.54
CA THR A 353 -3.02 -10.73 -4.58
C THR A 353 -3.77 -9.88 -5.61
N ILE A 354 -3.42 -10.03 -6.88
CA ILE A 354 -4.09 -9.39 -8.02
C ILE A 354 -4.95 -10.45 -8.71
N THR A 355 -6.27 -10.27 -8.71
CA THR A 355 -7.20 -11.24 -9.33
C THR A 355 -7.81 -10.73 -10.64
N GLY A 356 -7.75 -9.43 -10.91
CA GLY A 356 -8.29 -8.81 -12.12
C GLY A 356 -7.40 -9.03 -13.35
N ASN A 357 -8.02 -9.05 -14.54
CA ASN A 357 -7.30 -9.02 -15.81
C ASN A 357 -6.91 -7.58 -16.17
N ASN A 358 -5.70 -7.14 -15.82
CA ASN A 358 -5.28 -5.75 -15.93
C ASN A 358 -4.55 -5.45 -17.25
N THR A 359 -5.24 -5.64 -18.38
CA THR A 359 -4.69 -5.33 -19.72
C THR A 359 -4.34 -3.84 -19.90
N GLY A 360 -5.01 -2.95 -19.16
CA GLY A 360 -4.74 -1.52 -19.18
C GLY A 360 -3.55 -1.07 -18.31
N PHE A 361 -2.94 -1.96 -17.52
CA PHE A 361 -1.77 -1.66 -16.70
C PHE A 361 -0.48 -2.05 -17.42
N THR A 362 0.14 -1.07 -18.07
CA THR A 362 1.37 -1.23 -18.87
C THR A 362 2.63 -0.87 -18.08
N GLY A 363 2.46 -0.37 -16.85
CA GLY A 363 3.57 -0.09 -15.95
C GLY A 363 4.21 -1.34 -15.38
N LYS A 364 5.31 -1.16 -14.64
CA LYS A 364 6.05 -2.26 -14.01
C LYS A 364 5.47 -2.60 -12.63
N ALA A 365 5.22 -3.87 -12.37
CA ALA A 365 4.87 -4.37 -11.03
C ALA A 365 6.13 -4.93 -10.34
N ILE A 366 6.45 -4.45 -9.14
CA ILE A 366 7.65 -4.85 -8.41
C ILE A 366 7.24 -5.43 -7.06
N ALA A 367 7.68 -6.66 -6.77
CA ALA A 367 7.73 -7.20 -5.43
C ALA A 367 9.05 -6.73 -4.79
N THR A 368 8.98 -5.66 -4.00
CA THR A 368 10.15 -5.19 -3.25
C THR A 368 10.32 -5.96 -1.95
N GLU A 369 9.20 -6.31 -1.30
CA GLU A 369 9.16 -7.13 -0.09
C GLU A 369 7.88 -7.99 -0.08
N GLY A 370 7.92 -9.10 0.67
CA GLY A 370 6.78 -10.00 0.83
C GLY A 370 6.44 -10.69 -0.48
N ILE A 371 5.14 -10.88 -0.74
CA ILE A 371 4.65 -11.63 -1.90
C ILE A 371 3.80 -10.73 -2.79
N LEU A 372 4.17 -10.63 -4.07
CA LEU A 372 3.26 -10.17 -5.13
C LEU A 372 2.73 -11.41 -5.84
N ASP A 373 1.42 -11.62 -5.74
CA ASP A 373 0.73 -12.79 -6.24
C ASP A 373 -0.22 -12.41 -7.37
N ILE A 374 0.12 -12.78 -8.60
CA ILE A 374 -0.78 -12.68 -9.75
C ILE A 374 -1.58 -13.97 -9.79
N ALA A 375 -2.75 -13.96 -9.15
CA ALA A 375 -3.56 -15.15 -8.94
C ALA A 375 -4.11 -15.71 -10.26
N SER A 376 -4.64 -16.94 -10.20
CA SER A 376 -5.35 -17.55 -11.33
C SER A 376 -6.48 -16.64 -11.85
N GLY A 377 -6.51 -16.42 -13.17
CA GLY A 377 -7.40 -15.46 -13.82
C GLY A 377 -6.94 -14.00 -13.77
N GLY A 378 -5.96 -13.68 -12.93
CA GLY A 378 -5.30 -12.38 -12.86
C GLY A 378 -4.30 -12.18 -14.00
N ARG A 379 -4.14 -10.91 -14.42
CA ARG A 379 -3.12 -10.52 -15.40
C ARG A 379 -2.48 -9.19 -15.01
N VAL A 380 -1.18 -9.08 -15.24
CA VAL A 380 -0.44 -7.81 -15.34
C VAL A 380 0.10 -7.68 -16.76
N ALA A 381 -0.26 -6.63 -17.50
CA ALA A 381 0.17 -6.50 -18.90
C ALA A 381 1.60 -5.98 -19.06
N GLY A 382 2.06 -5.12 -18.17
CA GLY A 382 3.44 -4.63 -18.15
C GLY A 382 4.43 -5.63 -17.56
N ASN A 383 5.64 -5.13 -17.29
CA ASN A 383 6.75 -5.93 -16.76
C ASN A 383 6.52 -6.28 -15.29
N ALA A 384 7.12 -7.37 -14.82
CA ALA A 384 7.18 -7.71 -13.40
C ALA A 384 8.62 -7.88 -12.89
N GLU A 385 8.85 -7.64 -11.60
CA GLU A 385 10.16 -7.82 -10.99
C GLU A 385 10.04 -8.29 -9.55
N ALA A 386 10.94 -9.18 -9.13
CA ALA A 386 11.14 -9.56 -7.74
C ALA A 386 12.51 -9.09 -7.25
N LYS A 387 12.53 -8.32 -6.17
CA LYS A 387 13.75 -7.88 -5.48
C LYS A 387 14.20 -8.92 -4.45
N SER A 388 15.46 -8.82 -4.03
CA SER A 388 16.03 -9.72 -3.01
C SER A 388 15.15 -9.84 -1.76
N GLY A 389 14.85 -11.07 -1.33
CA GLY A 389 13.97 -11.38 -0.20
C GLY A 389 12.47 -11.35 -0.52
N ALA A 390 12.06 -10.98 -1.73
CA ALA A 390 10.66 -10.96 -2.16
C ALA A 390 10.32 -12.16 -3.04
N VAL A 391 9.01 -12.46 -3.11
CA VAL A 391 8.45 -13.51 -3.97
C VAL A 391 7.52 -12.87 -5.00
N LEU A 392 7.77 -13.17 -6.27
CA LEU A 392 6.80 -12.99 -7.35
C LEU A 392 6.15 -14.34 -7.63
N ARG A 393 4.87 -14.49 -7.30
CA ARG A 393 4.07 -15.67 -7.62
C ARG A 393 3.19 -15.36 -8.82
N VAL A 394 3.30 -16.15 -9.89
CA VAL A 394 2.50 -16.03 -11.10
C VAL A 394 1.70 -17.30 -11.28
N ASP A 395 0.44 -17.29 -10.86
CA ASP A 395 -0.57 -18.33 -11.14
C ASP A 395 -1.49 -17.94 -12.31
N GLY A 396 -1.59 -16.65 -12.61
CA GLY A 396 -2.28 -16.07 -13.76
C GLY A 396 -1.32 -15.80 -14.92
N ALA A 397 -1.26 -14.55 -15.38
CA ALA A 397 -0.37 -14.16 -16.48
C ALA A 397 0.39 -12.84 -16.27
N VAL A 398 1.63 -12.78 -16.73
CA VAL A 398 2.41 -11.54 -16.88
C VAL A 398 2.72 -11.34 -18.37
N GLY A 399 2.29 -10.20 -18.92
CA GLY A 399 2.43 -9.86 -20.33
C GLY A 399 3.82 -9.33 -20.71
N GLY A 400 4.46 -8.59 -19.80
CA GLY A 400 5.78 -7.99 -20.03
C GLY A 400 6.94 -8.85 -19.53
N ALA A 401 8.14 -8.30 -19.65
CA ALA A 401 9.36 -8.96 -19.20
C ALA A 401 9.36 -9.19 -17.68
N VAL A 402 10.00 -10.28 -17.24
CA VAL A 402 10.14 -10.64 -15.83
C VAL A 402 11.62 -10.67 -15.44
N THR A 403 11.95 -10.04 -14.32
CA THR A 403 13.30 -10.08 -13.74
C THR A 403 13.22 -10.53 -12.28
N VAL A 404 13.99 -11.55 -11.94
CA VAL A 404 14.07 -12.09 -10.57
C VAL A 404 15.49 -11.88 -10.09
N GLU A 405 15.69 -10.93 -9.18
CA GLU A 405 17.02 -10.61 -8.67
C GLU A 405 17.60 -11.73 -7.81
N SER A 406 18.92 -11.69 -7.58
CA SER A 406 19.57 -12.60 -6.65
C SER A 406 18.95 -12.50 -5.25
N GLY A 407 18.63 -13.65 -4.67
CA GLY A 407 17.93 -13.77 -3.38
C GLY A 407 16.42 -13.51 -3.44
N ALA A 408 15.84 -13.29 -4.63
CA ALA A 408 14.40 -13.28 -4.84
C ALA A 408 13.89 -14.64 -5.32
N THR A 409 12.59 -14.89 -5.23
CA THR A 409 11.96 -16.14 -5.69
C THR A 409 10.89 -15.87 -6.75
N LEU A 410 10.91 -16.63 -7.83
CA LEU A 410 9.80 -16.77 -8.78
C LEU A 410 9.04 -18.06 -8.49
N ALA A 411 7.71 -17.97 -8.41
CA ALA A 411 6.86 -19.13 -8.16
C ALA A 411 5.58 -19.11 -9.00
N GLY A 412 4.76 -20.17 -8.86
CA GLY A 412 3.40 -20.25 -9.40
C GLY A 412 3.27 -21.07 -10.70
N THR A 413 2.03 -21.32 -11.12
CA THR A 413 1.69 -22.22 -12.25
C THR A 413 1.28 -21.51 -13.55
N GLY A 414 1.48 -20.20 -13.62
CA GLY A 414 0.94 -19.34 -14.66
C GLY A 414 1.78 -19.27 -15.93
N THR A 415 1.42 -18.31 -16.78
CA THR A 415 2.13 -18.01 -18.03
C THR A 415 2.85 -16.68 -17.94
N ILE A 416 4.13 -16.67 -18.30
CA ILE A 416 4.90 -15.44 -18.47
C ILE A 416 5.17 -15.24 -19.97
N GLU A 417 4.60 -14.18 -20.50
CA GLU A 417 4.59 -13.91 -21.94
C GLU A 417 5.78 -13.07 -22.40
N GLY A 418 6.44 -12.35 -21.50
CA GLY A 418 7.67 -11.62 -21.80
C GLY A 418 8.92 -12.44 -21.53
N GLU A 419 10.06 -11.94 -22.02
CA GLU A 419 11.38 -12.50 -21.71
C GLU A 419 11.60 -12.54 -20.20
N THR A 420 12.10 -13.66 -19.69
CA THR A 420 12.35 -13.85 -18.26
C THR A 420 13.82 -14.07 -17.97
N THR A 421 14.36 -13.33 -16.99
CA THR A 421 15.68 -13.58 -16.42
C THR A 421 15.55 -13.90 -14.94
N VAL A 422 16.05 -15.08 -14.55
CA VAL A 422 16.14 -15.53 -13.17
C VAL A 422 17.59 -15.50 -12.71
N SER A 423 17.91 -14.61 -11.78
CA SER A 423 19.19 -14.56 -11.07
C SER A 423 19.08 -15.04 -9.62
N GLY A 424 17.85 -15.22 -9.11
CA GLY A 424 17.54 -15.80 -7.81
C GLY A 424 17.07 -17.24 -7.92
N GLU A 425 16.01 -17.56 -7.18
CA GLU A 425 15.41 -18.89 -7.12
C GLU A 425 14.14 -18.97 -7.98
N HIS A 426 13.91 -20.12 -8.60
CA HIS A 426 12.67 -20.46 -9.28
C HIS A 426 12.10 -21.76 -8.70
N THR A 427 10.87 -21.67 -8.18
CA THR A 427 10.10 -22.76 -7.56
C THR A 427 8.75 -22.89 -8.28
N PRO A 428 8.67 -23.62 -9.41
CA PRO A 428 7.42 -23.74 -10.16
C PRO A 428 6.23 -24.18 -9.27
N GLY A 429 5.07 -23.54 -9.48
CA GLY A 429 3.82 -23.92 -8.85
C GLY A 429 3.61 -23.56 -7.38
N ALA A 430 2.74 -24.33 -6.72
CA ALA A 430 2.71 -24.47 -5.26
C ALA A 430 3.51 -25.72 -4.82
N SER A 431 4.35 -26.21 -5.74
CA SER A 431 5.22 -27.38 -5.63
C SER A 431 4.50 -28.70 -5.31
N PRO A 432 4.33 -29.64 -6.27
CA PRO A 432 4.69 -29.54 -7.68
C PRO A 432 3.72 -28.68 -8.51
N GLY A 433 4.18 -28.14 -9.63
CA GLY A 433 3.39 -27.40 -10.62
C GLY A 433 4.09 -27.19 -11.97
N LEU A 434 3.34 -26.64 -12.94
CA LEU A 434 3.83 -26.33 -14.28
C LEU A 434 3.82 -24.82 -14.49
N GLN A 435 4.97 -24.22 -14.85
CA GLN A 435 5.04 -22.81 -15.27
C GLN A 435 5.42 -22.71 -16.77
N THR A 436 4.81 -21.77 -17.50
CA THR A 436 5.03 -21.62 -18.95
C THR A 436 5.65 -20.27 -19.29
N PHE A 437 6.66 -20.28 -20.16
CA PHE A 437 7.34 -19.10 -20.70
C PHE A 437 7.21 -19.09 -22.22
N THR A 438 6.72 -17.98 -22.79
CA THR A 438 6.44 -17.92 -24.24
C THR A 438 7.41 -17.07 -25.05
N SER A 439 8.30 -16.31 -24.40
CA SER A 439 9.25 -15.42 -25.09
C SER A 439 10.69 -15.59 -24.65
N GLY A 440 11.01 -16.68 -23.95
CA GLY A 440 12.37 -17.04 -23.57
C GLY A 440 12.61 -17.00 -22.07
N LEU A 441 13.57 -17.79 -21.62
CA LEU A 441 13.92 -17.98 -20.22
C LEU A 441 15.43 -18.06 -20.07
N THR A 442 16.00 -17.20 -19.24
CA THR A 442 17.41 -17.20 -18.88
C THR A 442 17.58 -17.48 -17.40
N TYR A 443 18.39 -18.47 -17.07
CA TYR A 443 18.91 -18.71 -15.73
C TYR A 443 20.34 -18.18 -15.64
N SER A 444 20.58 -17.17 -14.80
CA SER A 444 21.91 -16.60 -14.59
C SER A 444 22.81 -17.56 -13.78
N SER A 445 24.12 -17.33 -13.81
CA SER A 445 25.14 -18.22 -13.23
C SER A 445 25.06 -18.48 -11.72
N ALA A 446 24.29 -17.70 -10.95
CA ALA A 446 24.08 -17.90 -9.52
C ALA A 446 22.62 -18.27 -9.17
N SER A 447 21.80 -18.55 -10.18
CA SER A 447 20.40 -18.92 -9.99
C SER A 447 20.25 -20.38 -9.55
N SER A 448 19.09 -20.67 -8.96
CA SER A 448 18.68 -22.03 -8.62
C SER A 448 17.28 -22.33 -9.13
N LEU A 449 17.09 -23.52 -9.69
CA LEU A 449 15.79 -24.13 -9.91
C LEU A 449 15.56 -25.17 -8.80
N GLU A 450 14.49 -25.01 -8.03
CA GLU A 450 13.98 -26.09 -7.16
C GLU A 450 13.04 -26.96 -8.00
N TRP A 451 13.26 -28.27 -7.93
CA TRP A 451 12.44 -29.26 -8.62
C TRP A 451 11.97 -30.33 -7.65
N GLU A 452 10.65 -30.48 -7.54
CA GLU A 452 10.03 -31.39 -6.61
C GLU A 452 9.51 -32.63 -7.33
N LEU A 453 9.62 -33.77 -6.65
CA LEU A 453 8.95 -35.02 -7.01
C LEU A 453 8.19 -35.54 -5.79
N SER A 454 6.87 -35.64 -5.91
CA SER A 454 5.98 -36.04 -4.81
C SER A 454 5.50 -37.49 -4.93
N ALA A 455 5.82 -38.20 -6.01
CA ALA A 455 5.53 -39.62 -6.16
C ALA A 455 6.62 -40.36 -6.96
N ASN A 456 6.77 -41.66 -6.76
CA ASN A 456 7.74 -42.50 -7.51
C ASN A 456 7.23 -42.74 -8.95
N THR A 457 7.24 -41.71 -9.78
CA THR A 457 6.79 -41.71 -11.19
C THR A 457 7.82 -41.04 -12.08
N SER A 458 7.81 -41.40 -13.36
CA SER A 458 8.54 -40.70 -14.45
C SER A 458 7.65 -40.53 -15.68
N THR A 459 6.33 -40.59 -15.50
CA THR A 459 5.36 -40.53 -16.60
C THR A 459 5.20 -39.09 -17.07
N THR A 460 5.24 -38.83 -18.37
CA THR A 460 5.06 -37.48 -18.94
C THR A 460 3.71 -36.85 -18.58
N GLY A 461 2.66 -37.66 -18.40
CA GLY A 461 1.34 -37.18 -17.99
C GLY A 461 1.27 -36.64 -16.56
N ASP A 462 2.29 -36.90 -15.72
CA ASP A 462 2.34 -36.44 -14.34
C ASP A 462 3.10 -35.09 -14.20
N ARG A 463 3.61 -34.54 -15.32
CA ARG A 463 4.30 -33.23 -15.37
C ARG A 463 3.40 -32.12 -14.85
N GLY A 464 3.90 -31.36 -13.88
CA GLY A 464 3.17 -30.26 -13.25
C GLY A 464 2.10 -30.70 -12.25
N VAL A 465 1.98 -32.00 -11.99
CA VAL A 465 1.02 -32.56 -11.02
C VAL A 465 1.74 -33.31 -9.92
N LEU A 466 2.58 -34.28 -10.26
CA LEU A 466 3.35 -35.06 -9.29
C LEU A 466 4.83 -34.68 -9.26
N PHE A 467 5.28 -33.87 -10.22
CA PHE A 467 6.60 -33.26 -10.21
C PHE A 467 6.62 -31.93 -10.97
N ASP A 468 7.58 -31.08 -10.63
CA ASP A 468 7.67 -29.76 -11.23
C ASP A 468 8.04 -29.82 -12.70
N ALA A 469 7.49 -28.88 -13.45
CA ALA A 469 7.75 -28.79 -14.87
C ALA A 469 7.76 -27.35 -15.33
N ILE A 470 8.53 -27.11 -16.38
CA ILE A 470 8.56 -25.84 -17.07
C ILE A 470 8.37 -26.11 -18.57
N ASN A 471 7.60 -25.24 -19.21
CA ASN A 471 7.51 -25.18 -20.67
C ASN A 471 8.14 -23.88 -21.16
N VAL A 472 9.03 -23.97 -22.13
CA VAL A 472 9.55 -22.81 -22.87
C VAL A 472 9.13 -22.97 -24.33
N THR A 473 8.11 -22.22 -24.72
CA THR A 473 7.42 -22.42 -26.01
C THR A 473 7.79 -21.37 -27.05
N GLY A 474 8.63 -20.39 -26.70
CA GLY A 474 9.15 -19.37 -27.61
C GLY A 474 10.35 -18.66 -27.00
N GLY A 475 11.10 -17.94 -27.85
CA GLY A 475 12.39 -17.35 -27.49
C GLY A 475 13.51 -18.38 -27.26
N ASP A 476 14.61 -17.91 -26.69
CA ASP A 476 15.76 -18.75 -26.32
C ASP A 476 15.59 -19.31 -24.89
N LEU A 477 16.13 -20.51 -24.65
CA LEU A 477 16.43 -21.03 -23.32
C LEU A 477 17.94 -20.93 -23.09
N THR A 478 18.34 -20.14 -22.10
CA THR A 478 19.76 -19.99 -21.72
C THR A 478 19.96 -20.38 -20.26
N ILE A 479 20.86 -21.32 -20.00
CA ILE A 479 21.27 -21.70 -18.65
C ILE A 479 22.76 -21.41 -18.51
N ASP A 480 23.08 -20.30 -17.86
CA ASP A 480 24.46 -19.88 -17.67
C ASP A 480 25.23 -20.88 -16.79
N SER A 481 26.52 -21.06 -17.09
CA SER A 481 27.40 -21.90 -16.28
C SER A 481 27.39 -21.45 -14.83
N GLY A 482 27.01 -22.35 -13.92
CA GLY A 482 26.92 -22.11 -12.48
C GLY A 482 25.49 -22.17 -11.95
N ALA A 483 24.47 -22.02 -12.81
CA ALA A 483 23.09 -22.23 -12.42
C ALA A 483 22.88 -23.65 -11.87
N THR A 484 22.14 -23.78 -10.78
CA THR A 484 21.98 -25.04 -10.04
C THR A 484 20.56 -25.60 -10.13
N LEU A 485 20.46 -26.94 -10.10
CA LEU A 485 19.20 -27.67 -9.94
C LEU A 485 19.19 -28.34 -8.57
N ASN A 486 18.27 -27.94 -7.71
CA ASN A 486 18.04 -28.54 -6.40
C ASN A 486 16.87 -29.53 -6.48
N LEU A 487 17.05 -30.73 -5.94
CA LEU A 487 16.04 -31.79 -6.01
C LEU A 487 15.37 -31.98 -4.65
N VAL A 488 14.05 -31.91 -4.60
CA VAL A 488 13.28 -32.03 -3.37
C VAL A 488 12.27 -33.17 -3.49
N PHE A 489 12.27 -34.09 -2.53
CA PHE A 489 11.45 -35.31 -2.58
C PHE A 489 10.44 -35.40 -1.43
N THR A 490 10.29 -34.33 -0.66
CA THR A 490 9.45 -34.30 0.57
C THR A 490 8.30 -33.31 0.50
N SER A 491 8.23 -32.46 -0.54
CA SER A 491 7.17 -31.48 -0.69
C SER A 491 5.80 -32.16 -0.84
N PRO A 492 4.79 -31.73 -0.08
CA PRO A 492 3.42 -32.19 -0.27
C PRO A 492 2.88 -31.72 -1.62
N LEU A 493 1.87 -32.40 -2.14
CA LEU A 493 1.12 -31.95 -3.30
C LEU A 493 0.30 -30.67 -2.98
N SER A 494 -0.15 -29.97 -4.02
CA SER A 494 -0.98 -28.76 -3.91
C SER A 494 -2.32 -28.96 -3.18
N ASN A 495 -2.78 -30.22 -3.05
CA ASN A 495 -3.96 -30.61 -2.27
C ASN A 495 -3.62 -31.00 -0.81
N ASN A 496 -2.39 -30.76 -0.35
CA ASN A 496 -1.79 -31.14 0.93
C ASN A 496 -1.56 -32.65 1.14
N ASP A 497 -1.68 -33.49 0.12
CA ASP A 497 -1.27 -34.90 0.26
C ASP A 497 0.25 -35.00 0.39
N PRO A 498 0.78 -35.86 1.29
CA PRO A 498 2.22 -35.96 1.50
C PRO A 498 2.95 -36.61 0.32
N SER A 499 4.24 -36.29 0.15
CA SER A 499 5.10 -37.02 -0.79
C SER A 499 5.15 -38.52 -0.44
N THR A 500 5.14 -39.34 -1.49
CA THR A 500 5.27 -40.81 -1.39
C THR A 500 6.63 -41.32 -1.87
N VAL A 501 7.57 -40.42 -2.18
CA VAL A 501 8.91 -40.80 -2.64
C VAL A 501 9.67 -41.50 -1.54
N THR A 502 10.18 -42.70 -1.83
CA THR A 502 11.05 -43.46 -0.92
C THR A 502 12.08 -44.23 -1.73
N TRP A 503 13.34 -44.17 -1.30
CA TRP A 503 14.42 -44.84 -2.00
C TRP A 503 14.28 -46.36 -2.01
N PHE A 504 13.54 -46.97 -1.08
CA PHE A 504 13.32 -48.42 -1.06
C PHE A 504 12.33 -48.91 -2.12
N ASN A 505 11.64 -48.01 -2.82
CA ASN A 505 10.70 -48.39 -3.87
C ASN A 505 11.43 -48.98 -5.09
N SER A 506 10.91 -50.06 -5.68
CA SER A 506 11.48 -50.72 -6.87
C SER A 506 11.47 -49.85 -8.13
N PHE A 507 10.72 -48.75 -8.12
CA PHE A 507 10.79 -47.70 -9.14
C PHE A 507 12.23 -47.27 -9.43
N TRP A 508 13.06 -47.16 -8.40
CA TRP A 508 14.45 -46.73 -8.46
C TRP A 508 15.44 -47.83 -8.88
N ASP A 509 14.97 -49.05 -9.17
CA ASP A 509 15.79 -50.19 -9.64
C ASP A 509 16.04 -50.15 -11.16
N SER A 510 15.52 -49.16 -11.87
CA SER A 510 15.72 -48.97 -13.30
C SER A 510 16.10 -47.53 -13.60
N ASN A 511 16.77 -47.31 -14.74
CA ASN A 511 17.06 -45.96 -15.19
C ASN A 511 15.74 -45.19 -15.44
N ARG A 512 15.71 -43.91 -15.03
CA ARG A 512 14.55 -43.03 -15.18
C ARG A 512 14.98 -41.70 -15.78
N SER A 513 14.03 -41.01 -16.40
CA SER A 513 14.24 -39.66 -16.91
C SER A 513 12.99 -38.81 -16.69
N TRP A 514 13.20 -37.52 -16.45
CA TRP A 514 12.15 -36.51 -16.32
C TRP A 514 12.51 -35.31 -17.21
N THR A 515 11.60 -34.92 -18.10
CA THR A 515 11.72 -33.64 -18.82
C THR A 515 11.33 -32.52 -17.85
N ILE A 516 12.34 -31.86 -17.28
CA ILE A 516 12.15 -30.78 -16.31
C ILE A 516 11.84 -29.45 -17.01
N ILE A 517 12.51 -29.20 -18.15
CA ILE A 517 12.17 -28.12 -19.08
C ILE A 517 11.90 -28.73 -20.44
N ASP A 518 10.67 -28.57 -20.91
CA ASP A 518 10.24 -28.92 -22.26
C ASP A 518 10.42 -27.69 -23.15
N TYR A 519 11.35 -27.80 -24.10
CA TYR A 519 11.74 -26.72 -24.97
C TYR A 519 11.18 -26.94 -26.37
N THR A 520 10.14 -26.18 -26.67
CA THR A 520 9.52 -26.14 -28.01
C THR A 520 9.68 -24.77 -28.67
N GLY A 521 10.46 -23.89 -28.05
CA GLY A 521 10.82 -22.58 -28.59
C GLY A 521 11.56 -22.69 -29.92
N GLY A 522 11.20 -21.85 -30.89
CA GLY A 522 11.88 -21.83 -32.19
C GLY A 522 13.30 -21.23 -32.16
N GLY A 523 13.80 -20.78 -31.00
CA GLY A 523 15.15 -20.24 -30.81
C GLY A 523 16.20 -21.30 -30.51
N SER A 524 17.20 -20.94 -29.70
CA SER A 524 18.25 -21.81 -29.19
C SER A 524 18.00 -22.25 -27.73
N SER A 525 18.40 -23.48 -27.42
CA SER A 525 18.51 -24.00 -26.04
C SER A 525 19.99 -24.24 -25.75
N THR A 526 20.55 -23.52 -24.78
CA THR A 526 21.99 -23.55 -24.47
C THR A 526 22.25 -23.71 -22.98
N GLY A 527 23.36 -24.39 -22.67
CA GLY A 527 23.77 -24.66 -21.29
C GLY A 527 23.01 -25.83 -20.65
N ASN A 528 23.31 -26.04 -19.38
CA ASN A 528 22.71 -27.09 -18.56
C ASN A 528 22.91 -26.76 -17.07
N PHE A 529 22.03 -27.24 -16.19
CA PHE A 529 22.19 -27.05 -14.76
C PHE A 529 23.31 -27.93 -14.21
N THR A 530 24.04 -27.39 -13.23
CA THR A 530 24.84 -28.23 -12.32
C THR A 530 23.93 -28.76 -11.22
N LEU A 531 24.07 -30.03 -10.84
CA LEU A 531 23.32 -30.54 -9.68
C LEU A 531 23.76 -29.82 -8.41
N GLY A 532 22.79 -29.22 -7.72
CA GLY A 532 22.95 -28.62 -6.41
C GLY A 532 22.64 -29.63 -5.31
N SER A 533 21.79 -29.24 -4.38
CA SER A 533 21.35 -30.09 -3.29
C SER A 533 20.43 -31.22 -3.79
N ILE A 534 20.57 -32.41 -3.20
CA ILE A 534 19.68 -33.55 -3.44
C ILE A 534 19.06 -33.91 -2.09
N GLY A 535 17.77 -33.60 -1.94
CA GLY A 535 17.03 -33.82 -0.72
C GLY A 535 16.90 -35.30 -0.36
N ALA A 536 16.70 -35.57 0.93
CA ALA A 536 16.30 -36.90 1.38
C ALA A 536 14.88 -37.23 0.88
N ALA A 537 14.56 -38.51 0.75
CA ALA A 537 13.19 -38.97 0.52
C ALA A 537 12.42 -39.10 1.85
N LEU A 538 11.16 -39.53 1.77
CA LEU A 538 10.34 -39.81 2.96
C LEU A 538 11.09 -40.80 3.89
N GLY A 539 11.18 -40.45 5.17
CA GLY A 539 11.98 -41.20 6.16
C GLY A 539 13.43 -40.71 6.32
N GLY A 540 13.83 -39.64 5.63
CA GLY A 540 15.07 -38.90 5.89
C GLY A 540 16.36 -39.57 5.40
N SER A 541 16.26 -40.67 4.63
CA SER A 541 17.43 -41.35 4.09
C SER A 541 17.97 -40.62 2.85
N ALA A 542 19.29 -40.48 2.73
CA ALA A 542 19.94 -40.03 1.51
C ALA A 542 19.94 -41.14 0.45
N TYR A 543 19.83 -40.78 -0.84
CA TYR A 543 19.68 -41.76 -1.92
C TYR A 543 20.91 -42.67 -2.05
N ASP A 544 22.10 -42.12 -1.88
CA ASP A 544 23.40 -42.79 -2.05
C ASP A 544 23.69 -43.79 -0.92
N THR A 545 23.13 -43.55 0.26
CA THR A 545 23.17 -44.47 1.40
C THR A 545 22.30 -45.70 1.13
N VAL A 546 21.12 -45.51 0.54
CA VAL A 546 20.16 -46.60 0.26
C VAL A 546 20.50 -47.32 -1.05
N ARG A 547 21.04 -46.60 -2.03
CA ARG A 547 21.35 -47.09 -3.38
C ARG A 547 22.76 -46.68 -3.80
N PRO A 548 23.81 -47.28 -3.20
CA PRO A 548 25.19 -46.94 -3.53
C PRO A 548 25.49 -47.18 -5.01
N GLY A 549 26.15 -46.21 -5.65
CA GLY A 549 26.56 -46.28 -7.05
C GLY A 549 25.48 -45.88 -8.07
N SER A 550 24.23 -45.68 -7.63
CA SER A 550 23.23 -44.97 -8.43
C SER A 550 23.43 -43.46 -8.32
N GLY A 551 22.84 -42.67 -9.21
CA GLY A 551 22.98 -41.21 -9.14
C GLY A 551 22.07 -40.44 -10.10
N PHE A 552 21.93 -39.16 -9.79
CA PHE A 552 21.26 -38.20 -10.66
C PHE A 552 22.27 -37.52 -11.60
N SER A 553 21.83 -37.17 -12.80
CA SER A 553 22.56 -36.31 -13.74
C SER A 553 21.59 -35.48 -14.57
N VAL A 554 22.02 -34.32 -15.04
CA VAL A 554 21.21 -33.47 -15.93
C VAL A 554 21.81 -33.50 -17.33
N SER A 555 20.98 -33.60 -18.36
CA SER A 555 21.40 -33.59 -19.77
C SER A 555 20.50 -32.66 -20.58
N ASN A 556 21.07 -32.05 -21.63
CA ASN A 556 20.29 -31.42 -22.69
C ASN A 556 20.07 -32.42 -23.83
N SER A 557 18.82 -32.73 -24.16
CA SER A 557 18.45 -33.71 -25.20
C SER A 557 17.43 -33.11 -26.16
N GLY A 558 17.85 -32.84 -27.40
CA GLY A 558 16.96 -32.22 -28.38
C GLY A 558 16.51 -30.78 -28.03
N GLY A 559 17.19 -30.12 -27.11
CA GLY A 559 16.81 -28.81 -26.56
C GLY A 559 16.14 -28.89 -25.19
N ASP A 560 15.55 -30.03 -24.84
CA ASP A 560 14.93 -30.27 -23.54
C ASP A 560 16.00 -30.43 -22.45
N ILE A 561 15.69 -29.95 -21.25
CA ILE A 561 16.48 -30.25 -20.07
C ILE A 561 15.87 -31.46 -19.37
N VAL A 562 16.68 -32.50 -19.22
CA VAL A 562 16.26 -33.81 -18.72
C VAL A 562 17.07 -34.16 -17.48
N LEU A 563 16.37 -34.42 -16.38
CA LEU A 563 16.94 -35.05 -15.19
C LEU A 563 16.94 -36.56 -15.40
N ASN A 564 18.07 -37.22 -15.16
CA ASN A 564 18.22 -38.66 -15.32
C ASN A 564 18.59 -39.30 -13.98
N TRP A 565 17.99 -40.44 -13.70
CA TRP A 565 18.44 -41.37 -12.66
C TRP A 565 19.12 -42.56 -13.33
N THR A 566 20.36 -42.82 -12.95
CA THR A 566 21.11 -43.99 -13.41
C THR A 566 21.32 -44.95 -12.25
N THR A 567 21.00 -46.21 -12.48
CA THR A 567 21.26 -47.28 -11.51
C THR A 567 22.72 -47.69 -11.51
N ALA A 568 23.23 -48.14 -10.37
CA ALA A 568 24.55 -48.75 -10.30
C ALA A 568 24.64 -49.88 -11.34
N SER A 569 25.67 -49.85 -12.20
CA SER A 569 25.96 -50.96 -13.10
C SER A 569 26.08 -52.23 -12.28
N ALA A 570 25.32 -53.27 -12.64
CA ALA A 570 25.43 -54.57 -11.98
C ALA A 570 26.91 -54.99 -11.94
N ILE A 571 27.47 -55.14 -10.74
CA ILE A 571 28.76 -55.82 -10.59
C ILE A 571 28.52 -57.20 -11.20
N PRO A 572 29.28 -57.63 -12.23
CA PRO A 572 29.16 -58.99 -12.73
C PRO A 572 29.35 -59.90 -11.53
N GLU A 573 28.34 -60.70 -11.17
CA GLU A 573 28.55 -61.75 -10.18
C GLU A 573 29.79 -62.52 -10.65
N PRO A 574 30.79 -62.78 -9.79
CA PRO A 574 31.88 -63.64 -10.17
C PRO A 574 31.23 -64.94 -10.62
N ALA A 575 31.28 -65.21 -11.93
CA ALA A 575 30.66 -66.38 -12.50
C ALA A 575 31.04 -67.56 -11.61
N SER A 576 30.06 -68.41 -11.29
CA SER A 576 30.21 -69.62 -10.48
C SER A 576 31.35 -70.55 -10.96
N ALA A 577 32.01 -70.22 -12.07
CA ALA A 577 33.30 -70.73 -12.52
C ALA A 577 34.40 -70.71 -11.44
N LEU A 578 34.54 -69.70 -10.58
CA LEU A 578 35.64 -69.70 -9.59
C LEU A 578 35.41 -70.71 -8.43
N LEU A 579 34.16 -71.03 -8.11
CA LEU A 579 33.81 -72.07 -7.13
C LEU A 579 33.78 -73.49 -7.74
N ALA A 580 33.60 -73.62 -9.06
CA ALA A 580 33.70 -74.90 -9.75
C ALA A 580 35.15 -75.41 -9.91
N PHE A 581 36.14 -74.50 -10.01
CA PHE A 581 37.56 -74.89 -10.13
C PHE A 581 38.21 -75.32 -8.80
N LEU A 582 37.64 -74.96 -7.64
CA LEU A 582 38.07 -75.49 -6.34
C LEU A 582 37.31 -76.77 -5.91
N GLY A 583 36.14 -77.04 -6.51
CA GLY A 583 35.34 -78.24 -6.24
C GLY A 583 35.77 -79.52 -7.00
N LEU A 584 36.45 -79.38 -8.14
CA LEU A 584 36.88 -80.53 -8.97
C LEU A 584 38.32 -81.02 -8.68
N GLY A 585 39.13 -80.25 -7.94
CA GLY A 585 40.47 -80.68 -7.49
C GLY A 585 40.48 -81.58 -6.24
N GLY A 586 39.37 -81.64 -5.49
CA GLY A 586 39.27 -82.37 -4.22
C GLY A 586 38.79 -83.82 -4.30
N LEU A 587 38.30 -84.29 -5.46
CA LEU A 587 37.64 -85.60 -5.57
C LEU A 587 38.50 -86.76 -6.13
N CYS A 588 39.77 -86.53 -6.48
CA CYS A 588 40.63 -87.57 -7.08
C CYS A 588 41.67 -88.23 -6.14
N LEU A 589 41.69 -87.94 -4.83
CA LEU A 589 42.73 -88.47 -3.91
C LEU A 589 42.23 -89.34 -2.74
N ARG A 590 41.05 -89.97 -2.84
CA ARG A 590 40.60 -90.86 -1.76
C ARG A 590 39.94 -92.16 -2.23
N ARG A 591 40.71 -93.05 -2.88
CA ARG A 591 40.49 -94.51 -2.78
C ARG A 591 41.61 -95.34 -3.45
N LYS A 592 42.61 -95.76 -2.65
CA LYS A 592 43.14 -97.14 -2.61
C LYS A 592 44.35 -97.21 -1.67
N ARG A 593 44.12 -97.65 -0.43
CA ARG A 593 45.11 -98.33 0.40
C ARG A 593 44.35 -99.36 1.23
N ASN A 594 44.49 -100.63 0.85
CA ASN A 594 44.36 -101.85 1.66
C ASN A 594 44.35 -103.06 0.71
N GLY A 595 45.33 -103.96 0.90
CA GLY A 595 45.65 -105.10 0.05
C GLY A 595 47.15 -105.24 -0.02
#